data_AF-A0A834DH18-F1
#
_entry.id   AF-A0A834DH18-F1
#
_cell.length_a   1.000
_cell.length_b   1.000
_cell.length_c   1.000
_cell.angle_alpha   90.00
_cell.angle_beta   90.00
_cell.angle_gamma   90.00
#
_symmetry.space_group_name_H-M   'P 1'
#
loop_
_entity.id
_entity.type
_entity.pdbx_description
1 polymer ?
#
loop_
_entity_poly.entity_id
_entity_poly.type
_entity_poly.pdbx_seq_one_letter_code
_entity_poly.pdbx_strand_id
1 'polypeptide(L)'
;MTLTCSSKVCSFGKQVVEKVETERAQLEDGRFVYRLLRSPMCEYLVNFLHKLRQLPERYMMNSVLENFTILQVVTNRDTQELLLCTAYVFEVSTSERGAQHHIYRLVRD
;
A
#
# COMPACT_ATOMS: atom_id res chain seq x y z
N MET A 1 -18.23 4.44 -14.29
CA MET A 1 -16.80 4.73 -14.05
C MET A 1 -16.14 3.50 -13.47
N THR A 2 -15.05 3.04 -14.08
CA THR A 2 -14.27 1.88 -13.62
C THR A 2 -12.93 2.37 -13.08
N LEU A 3 -12.53 1.91 -11.90
CA LEU A 3 -11.24 2.24 -11.31
C LEU A 3 -10.27 1.10 -11.49
N THR A 4 -9.00 1.44 -11.69
CA THR A 4 -7.88 0.51 -11.59
C THR A 4 -7.00 0.95 -10.42
N CYS A 5 -6.76 0.03 -9.49
CA CYS A 5 -5.86 0.20 -8.36
C CYS A 5 -4.62 -0.65 -8.59
N SER A 6 -3.46 0.00 -8.76
CA SER A 6 -2.16 -0.63 -8.77
C SER A 6 -1.49 -0.46 -7.42
N SER A 7 -1.07 -1.57 -6.80
CA SER A 7 -0.28 -1.58 -5.57
C SER A 7 1.08 -2.17 -5.87
N LYS A 8 2.11 -1.33 -5.88
CA LYS A 8 3.49 -1.68 -6.20
C LYS A 8 4.29 -1.80 -4.93
N VAL A 9 4.91 -2.96 -4.72
CA VAL A 9 5.84 -3.17 -3.62
C VAL A 9 7.24 -2.90 -4.14
N CYS A 10 7.96 -2.04 -3.43
CA CYS A 10 9.28 -1.57 -3.81
C CYS A 10 10.32 -1.96 -2.75
N SER A 11 11.48 -2.39 -3.22
CA SER A 11 12.66 -2.64 -2.40
C SER A 11 13.84 -1.87 -2.97
N PHE A 12 14.51 -1.07 -2.13
CA PHE A 12 15.58 -0.15 -2.56
C PHE A 12 15.15 0.72 -3.75
N GLY A 13 13.92 1.23 -3.70
CA GLY A 13 13.32 2.05 -4.76
C GLY A 13 12.95 1.33 -6.05
N LYS A 14 13.18 0.01 -6.16
CA LYS A 14 12.86 -0.79 -7.35
C LYS A 14 11.58 -1.58 -7.13
N GLN A 15 10.69 -1.58 -8.12
CA GLN A 15 9.49 -2.41 -8.11
C GLN A 15 9.89 -3.90 -8.11
N VAL A 16 9.41 -4.64 -7.11
CA VAL A 16 9.63 -6.09 -6.97
C VAL A 16 8.40 -6.86 -7.42
N VAL A 17 7.22 -6.39 -7.02
CA VAL A 17 5.94 -7.00 -7.38
C VAL A 17 4.88 -5.91 -7.49
N GLU A 18 3.92 -6.12 -8.37
CA GLU A 18 2.77 -5.25 -8.56
C GLU A 18 1.51 -6.08 -8.58
N LYS A 19 0.49 -5.58 -7.88
CA LYS A 19 -0.86 -6.12 -7.92
C LYS A 19 -1.78 -5.09 -8.52
N VAL A 20 -2.48 -5.47 -9.59
CA VAL A 20 -3.44 -4.61 -10.28
C VAL A 20 -4.83 -5.18 -10.08
N GLU A 21 -5.73 -4.36 -9.55
CA GLU A 21 -7.13 -4.70 -9.30
C GLU A 21 -8.02 -3.70 -10.02
N THR A 22 -9.15 -4.14 -10.53
CA THR A 22 -10.10 -3.28 -11.24
C THR A 22 -11.47 -3.43 -10.64
N GLU A 23 -12.08 -2.31 -10.27
CA GLU A 23 -13.36 -2.30 -9.56
C GLU A 23 -14.34 -1.34 -10.22
N ARG A 24 -15.61 -1.75 -10.28
CA ARG A 24 -16.69 -0.93 -10.82
C ARG A 24 -17.37 -0.15 -9.70
N ALA A 25 -17.82 1.05 -10.03
CA ALA A 25 -18.57 1.87 -9.10
C ALA A 25 -19.89 1.19 -8.70
N GLN A 26 -20.20 1.19 -7.41
CA GLN A 26 -21.51 0.85 -6.87
C GLN A 26 -22.16 2.14 -6.35
N LEU A 27 -23.43 2.39 -6.69
CA LEU A 27 -24.15 3.55 -6.20
C LEU A 27 -24.76 3.23 -4.83
N GLU A 28 -24.24 3.85 -3.78
CA GLU A 28 -24.70 3.70 -2.40
C GLU A 28 -24.91 5.10 -1.80
N ASP A 29 -26.07 5.37 -1.22
CA ASP A 29 -26.40 6.67 -0.57
C ASP A 29 -26.05 7.91 -1.41
N GLY A 30 -26.31 7.85 -2.72
CA GLY A 30 -26.04 8.95 -3.66
C GLY A 30 -24.56 9.16 -3.99
N ARG A 31 -23.67 8.24 -3.59
CA ARG A 31 -22.23 8.29 -3.88
C ARG A 31 -21.78 7.01 -4.59
N PHE A 32 -20.76 7.15 -5.43
CA PHE A 32 -20.08 5.99 -6.01
C PHE A 32 -19.06 5.43 -5.03
N VAL A 33 -19.25 4.17 -4.65
CA VAL A 33 -18.41 3.42 -3.71
C VAL A 33 -17.68 2.31 -4.45
N TYR A 34 -16.40 2.12 -4.10
CA TYR A 34 -15.53 1.08 -4.66
C TYR A 34 -14.98 0.25 -3.51
N ARG A 35 -15.08 -1.09 -3.58
CA ARG A 35 -14.72 -1.98 -2.47
C ARG A 35 -13.82 -3.11 -2.96
N LEU A 36 -12.52 -2.99 -2.69
CA LEU A 36 -11.55 -4.08 -2.87
C LEU A 36 -11.54 -4.96 -1.62
N LEU A 37 -12.45 -5.93 -1.56
CA LEU A 37 -12.69 -6.73 -0.34
C LEU A 37 -11.81 -7.99 -0.29
N ARG A 38 -11.23 -8.26 0.89
CA ARG A 38 -10.51 -9.50 1.24
C ARG A 38 -9.46 -9.93 0.20
N SER A 39 -8.86 -8.96 -0.46
CA SER A 39 -7.89 -9.23 -1.50
C SER A 39 -6.62 -9.82 -0.89
N PRO A 40 -6.19 -11.04 -1.28
CA PRO A 40 -5.11 -11.73 -0.60
C PRO A 40 -3.78 -11.00 -0.81
N MET A 41 -2.94 -10.98 0.22
CA MET A 41 -1.55 -10.52 0.07
C MET A 41 -0.79 -11.47 -0.86
N CYS A 42 0.11 -10.92 -1.67
CA CYS A 42 0.97 -11.76 -2.51
C CYS A 42 1.97 -12.53 -1.64
N GLU A 43 2.45 -13.65 -2.16
CA GLU A 43 3.39 -14.53 -1.46
C GLU A 43 4.66 -13.78 -1.00
N TYR A 44 5.14 -12.83 -1.81
CA TYR A 44 6.28 -11.99 -1.44
C TYR A 44 6.04 -11.23 -0.12
N LEU A 45 4.88 -10.58 0.02
CA LEU A 45 4.54 -9.83 1.24
C LEU A 45 4.35 -10.77 2.43
N VAL A 46 3.72 -11.92 2.22
CA VAL A 46 3.55 -12.94 3.26
C VAL A 46 4.92 -13.40 3.76
N ASN A 47 5.83 -13.78 2.86
CA ASN A 47 7.18 -14.22 3.21
C ASN A 47 8.02 -13.10 3.84
N PHE A 48 7.86 -11.86 3.36
CA PHE A 48 8.49 -10.69 3.95
C PHE A 48 8.08 -10.50 5.41
N LEU A 49 6.78 -10.55 5.71
CA LEU A 49 6.28 -10.43 7.10
C LEU A 49 6.77 -11.57 8.00
N HIS A 50 6.85 -12.81 7.48
CA HIS A 50 7.41 -13.93 8.25
C HIS A 50 8.88 -13.68 8.61
N LYS A 51 9.71 -13.27 7.65
CA LYS A 51 11.14 -12.98 7.89
C LYS A 51 11.34 -11.77 8.80
N LEU A 52 10.55 -10.72 8.61
CA LEU A 52 10.62 -9.51 9.44
C LEU A 52 10.34 -9.83 10.91
N ARG A 53 9.32 -10.65 11.18
CA ARG A 53 8.94 -11.08 12.55
C ARG A 53 9.96 -11.98 13.24
N GLN A 54 10.87 -12.60 12.49
CA GLN A 54 11.93 -13.45 13.04
C GLN A 54 13.16 -12.65 13.49
N LEU A 55 13.25 -11.38 13.14
CA LEU A 55 14.36 -10.54 13.58
C LEU A 55 14.28 -10.34 15.11
N PRO A 56 15.42 -10.47 15.83
CA PRO A 56 15.42 -10.47 17.29
C PRO A 56 15.15 -9.08 17.87
N GLU A 57 15.48 -8.02 17.11
CA GLU A 57 15.45 -6.66 17.62
C GLU A 57 14.69 -5.71 16.69
N ARG A 58 13.93 -4.79 17.29
CA ARG A 58 13.09 -3.81 16.58
C ARG A 58 13.91 -2.94 15.62
N TYR A 59 15.12 -2.54 16.03
CA TYR A 59 15.97 -1.71 15.17
C TYR A 59 16.33 -2.43 13.87
N MET A 60 16.56 -3.75 13.91
CA MET A 60 16.84 -4.55 12.71
C MET A 60 15.63 -4.59 11.79
N MET A 61 14.41 -4.72 12.34
CA MET A 61 13.18 -4.64 11.56
C MET A 61 13.05 -3.28 10.87
N ASN A 62 13.28 -2.20 11.61
CA ASN A 62 13.21 -0.85 11.07
C ASN A 62 14.27 -0.61 9.97
N SER A 63 15.50 -1.11 10.13
CA SER A 63 16.53 -1.02 9.08
C SER A 63 16.14 -1.77 7.79
N VAL A 64 15.38 -2.87 7.90
CA VAL A 64 14.80 -3.54 6.72
C VAL A 64 13.68 -2.69 6.12
N LEU A 65 12.81 -2.10 6.94
CA LEU A 65 11.67 -1.29 6.51
C LEU A 65 12.07 0.05 5.86
N GLU A 66 13.24 0.61 6.19
CA GLU A 66 13.77 1.84 5.57
C GLU A 66 13.80 1.79 4.05
N ASN A 67 14.09 0.60 3.49
CA ASN A 67 14.19 0.39 2.05
C ASN A 67 12.97 -0.35 1.46
N PHE A 68 11.92 -0.52 2.25
CA PHE A 68 10.69 -1.20 1.86
C PHE A 68 9.54 -0.19 1.80
N THR A 69 8.96 -0.02 0.62
CA THR A 69 7.85 0.93 0.42
C THR A 69 6.75 0.29 -0.42
N ILE A 70 5.53 0.83 -0.29
CA ILE A 70 4.42 0.48 -1.18
C ILE A 70 3.93 1.75 -1.85
N LEU A 71 3.76 1.71 -3.17
CA LEU A 71 3.15 2.80 -3.94
C LEU A 71 1.79 2.33 -4.46
N GLN A 72 0.73 2.97 -4.00
CA GLN A 72 -0.62 2.74 -4.51
C GLN A 72 -1.00 3.84 -5.49
N VAL A 73 -1.41 3.45 -6.68
CA VAL A 73 -1.82 4.34 -7.77
C VAL A 73 -3.23 3.95 -8.19
N VAL A 74 -4.18 4.85 -8.02
CA VAL A 74 -5.58 4.67 -8.42
C VAL A 74 -5.85 5.54 -9.62
N THR A 75 -6.26 4.92 -10.72
CA THR A 75 -6.57 5.60 -11.97
C THR A 75 -7.99 5.31 -12.43
N ASN A 76 -8.56 6.25 -13.17
CA ASN A 76 -9.74 5.99 -13.98
C ASN A 76 -9.32 5.11 -15.16
N ARG A 77 -9.94 3.93 -15.30
CA ARG A 77 -9.56 2.96 -16.35
C ARG A 77 -9.77 3.51 -17.76
N ASP A 78 -10.80 4.32 -17.96
CA ASP A 78 -11.21 4.76 -19.30
C ASP A 78 -10.40 5.98 -19.76
N THR A 79 -10.13 6.92 -18.84
CA THR A 79 -9.43 8.18 -19.15
C THR A 79 -7.94 8.15 -18.81
N GLN A 80 -7.47 7.14 -18.09
CA GLN A 80 -6.12 7.07 -17.51
C GLN A 80 -5.81 8.21 -16.52
N GLU A 81 -6.82 8.97 -16.10
CA GLU A 81 -6.68 10.04 -15.12
C GLU A 81 -6.20 9.48 -13.77
N LEU A 82 -5.21 10.14 -13.17
CA LEU A 82 -4.74 9.83 -11.82
C LEU A 82 -5.71 10.40 -10.80
N LEU A 83 -6.35 9.53 -10.02
CA LEU A 83 -7.34 9.93 -9.02
C LEU A 83 -6.73 10.00 -7.62
N LEU A 84 -5.83 9.07 -7.30
CA LEU A 84 -5.12 9.06 -6.03
C LEU A 84 -3.76 8.38 -6.21
N CYS A 85 -2.74 8.94 -5.57
CA CYS A 85 -1.43 8.33 -5.45
C CYS A 85 -0.99 8.40 -3.99
N THR A 86 -0.73 7.24 -3.38
CA THR A 86 -0.36 7.12 -1.97
C THR A 86 0.95 6.36 -1.86
N ALA A 87 1.98 6.98 -1.30
CA ALA A 87 3.21 6.33 -0.94
C ALA A 87 3.17 5.92 0.54
N TYR A 88 3.48 4.66 0.82
CA TYR A 88 3.55 4.10 2.17
C TYR A 88 5.00 3.82 2.55
N VAL A 89 5.38 4.36 3.71
CA VAL A 89 6.61 4.06 4.44
C VAL A 89 6.24 3.47 5.79
N PHE A 90 7.12 2.63 6.35
CA PHE A 90 6.75 1.77 7.47
C PHE A 90 7.78 1.83 8.60
N GLU A 91 7.29 1.67 9.82
CA GLU A 91 8.09 1.42 11.03
C GLU A 91 7.34 0.41 11.90
N VAL A 92 8.08 -0.39 12.69
CA VAL A 92 7.48 -1.23 13.72
C VAL A 92 7.06 -0.38 14.92
N SER A 93 5.77 -0.45 15.25
CA SER A 93 5.14 0.29 16.35
C SER A 93 5.89 0.07 17.68
N THR A 94 6.08 1.16 18.43
CA THR A 94 6.52 1.14 19.84
C THR A 94 5.36 1.04 20.82
N SER A 95 4.12 1.17 20.32
CA SER A 95 2.93 1.28 21.14
C SER A 95 2.37 -0.10 21.45
N GLU A 96 2.15 -0.37 22.74
CA GLU A 96 1.35 -1.53 23.18
C GLU A 96 -0.11 -1.45 22.71
N ARG A 97 -0.57 -0.27 22.27
CA ARG A 97 -1.95 -0.02 21.83
C ARG A 97 -2.20 -0.31 20.35
N GLY A 98 -1.20 -0.83 19.62
CA GLY A 98 -1.35 -1.28 18.23
C GLY A 98 -0.73 -0.37 17.18
N ALA A 99 -1.22 -0.47 15.94
CA ALA A 99 -0.69 0.25 14.79
C ALA A 99 -1.09 1.74 14.79
N GLN A 100 -0.20 2.59 14.29
CA GLN A 100 -0.40 4.03 14.16
C GLN A 100 0.02 4.48 12.76
N HIS A 101 -0.49 5.62 12.29
CA HIS A 101 -0.11 6.19 11.00
C HIS A 101 -0.23 7.73 11.04
N HIS A 102 0.53 8.38 10.16
CA HIS A 102 0.43 9.81 9.89
C HIS A 102 0.24 10.00 8.38
N ILE A 103 -0.58 10.98 7.99
CA ILE A 103 -0.89 11.27 6.58
C ILE A 103 -0.33 12.64 6.24
N TYR A 104 0.46 12.69 5.19
CA TYR A 104 1.07 13.92 4.68
C TYR A 104 0.63 14.13 3.23
N ARG A 105 0.40 15.40 2.86
CA ARG A 105 0.22 15.77 1.46
C ARG A 105 1.59 15.97 0.83
N LEU A 106 1.91 15.19 -0.19
CA LEU A 106 3.15 15.35 -0.93
C LEU A 106 3.07 16.64 -1.77
N VAL A 107 4.09 17.47 -1.65
CA VAL A 107 4.29 18.69 -2.44
C VAL A 107 5.66 18.59 -3.12
N ARG A 108 5.79 19.21 -4.29
CA ARG A 108 7.07 19.39 -4.95
C ARG A 108 7.50 20.82 -4.66
N ASP A 109 8.66 20.96 -4.02
CA ASP A 109 9.34 22.26 -3.89
C ASP A 109 9.91 22.73 -5.24
#